data_AF-A0A090VA08-F1
#
_entry.id   AF-A0A090VA08-F1
#
_cell.length_a   1.000
_cell.length_b   1.000
_cell.length_c   1.000
_cell.angle_alpha   90.00
_cell.angle_beta   90.00
_cell.angle_gamma   90.00
#
_symmetry.space_group_name_H-M   'P 1'
#
loop_
_entity.id
_entity.type
_entity.pdbx_description
1 polymer ?
#
loop_
_entity_poly.entity_id
_entity_poly.type
_entity_poly.pdbx_seq_one_letter_code
_entity_poly.pdbx_strand_id
1 'polypeptide(L)'
;MLEIFNTYNYVADPHGAVGYLGSKNYLKDNPNAHCVFLETAHPTKFLDVVEKVIKEKQPLPEQIQSVMGREKVAVSIATYNDLKDFLLS
;
A
#
# COMPACT_ATOMS: atom_id res chain seq x y z
N MET A 1 9.33 1.95 8.05
CA MET A 1 8.09 2.70 8.32
C MET A 1 8.19 3.53 9.59
N LEU A 2 8.44 2.96 10.78
CA LEU A 2 8.57 3.80 11.99
C LEU A 2 9.70 4.84 11.90
N GLU A 3 10.86 4.47 11.35
CA GLU A 3 11.97 5.40 11.13
C GLU A 3 11.58 6.56 10.19
N ILE A 4 11.05 6.27 9.00
CA ILE A 4 10.66 7.32 8.02
C ILE A 4 9.59 8.25 8.59
N PHE A 5 8.67 7.72 9.40
CA PHE A 5 7.67 8.50 10.12
C PHE A 5 8.32 9.41 11.18
N ASN A 6 9.14 8.88 12.07
CA ASN A 6 9.78 9.66 13.13
C ASN A 6 10.76 10.72 12.60
N THR A 7 11.43 10.46 11.47
CA THR A 7 12.44 11.37 10.91
C THR A 7 11.83 12.44 10.00
N TYR A 8 10.81 12.09 9.21
CA TYR A 8 10.29 12.98 8.15
C TYR A 8 8.81 13.32 8.32
N ASN A 9 8.14 12.79 9.35
CA ASN A 9 6.69 12.85 9.50
C ASN A 9 5.94 12.34 8.26
N TYR A 10 6.53 11.35 7.57
CA TYR A 10 5.99 10.76 6.35
C TYR A 10 5.42 9.37 6.61
N VAL A 11 4.12 9.20 6.35
CA VAL A 11 3.43 7.92 6.50
C VAL A 11 3.53 7.14 5.19
N ALA A 12 4.44 6.18 5.15
CA ALA A 12 4.61 5.26 4.03
C ALA A 12 3.73 4.00 4.17
N ASP A 13 3.31 3.46 3.04
CA ASP A 13 2.77 2.12 2.88
C ASP A 13 3.89 1.06 3.06
N PRO A 14 3.57 -0.22 3.36
CA PRO A 14 4.56 -1.27 3.51
C PRO A 14 5.52 -1.43 2.31
N HIS A 15 5.02 -1.26 1.09
CA HIS A 15 5.79 -1.36 -0.16
C HIS A 15 6.76 -0.19 -0.30
N GLY A 16 6.28 1.05 -0.09
CA GLY A 16 7.13 2.24 -0.06
C GLY A 16 8.22 2.16 1.00
N ALA A 17 7.91 1.63 2.19
CA ALA A 17 8.89 1.40 3.25
C ALA A 17 10.01 0.42 2.83
N VAL A 18 9.71 -0.60 2.01
CA VAL A 18 10.71 -1.49 1.43
C VAL A 18 11.57 -0.75 0.39
N GLY A 19 10.96 0.07 -0.47
CA GLY A 19 11.69 0.92 -1.43
C GLY A 19 12.65 1.91 -0.76
N TYR A 20 12.21 2.53 0.34
CA TYR A 20 13.04 3.38 1.19
C TYR A 20 14.22 2.62 1.79
N LEU A 21 13.97 1.41 2.34
CA LEU A 21 15.03 0.56 2.90
C LEU A 21 16.06 0.16 1.83
N GLY A 22 15.61 -0.18 0.62
CA GLY A 22 16.48 -0.46 -0.52
C GLY A 22 17.36 0.74 -0.89
N SER A 23 16.76 1.94 -0.98
CA SER A 23 17.49 3.20 -1.22
C SER A 23 18.55 3.46 -0.16
N LYS A 24 18.17 3.34 1.13
CA LYS A 24 19.13 3.48 2.25
C LYS A 24 20.28 2.49 2.17
N ASN A 25 20.00 1.25 1.79
CA ASN A 25 21.05 0.25 1.68
C ASN A 25 22.00 0.56 0.52
N TYR A 26 21.49 0.99 -0.63
CA TYR A 26 22.29 1.38 -1.80
C TYR A 26 23.21 2.57 -1.52
N LEU A 27 22.74 3.56 -0.75
CA LEU A 27 23.50 4.75 -0.38
C LEU A 27 24.72 4.46 0.51
N LYS A 28 24.79 3.29 1.17
CA LYS A 28 25.97 2.89 1.95
C LYS A 28 27.21 2.75 1.06
N ASP A 29 27.02 2.18 -0.13
CA ASP A 29 28.10 1.95 -1.10
C ASP A 29 28.21 3.11 -2.12
N ASN A 30 27.16 3.92 -2.25
CA ASN A 30 27.05 5.01 -3.21
C ASN A 30 26.64 6.34 -2.54
N PRO A 31 27.49 6.94 -1.68
CA PRO A 31 27.08 8.04 -0.80
C PRO A 31 26.68 9.34 -1.53
N ASN A 32 27.11 9.53 -2.78
CA ASN A 32 26.80 10.71 -3.59
C ASN A 32 25.64 10.47 -4.58
N ALA A 33 25.01 9.30 -4.59
CA ALA A 33 23.88 9.02 -5.46
C ALA A 33 22.61 9.73 -4.98
N HIS A 34 21.76 10.15 -5.91
CA HIS A 34 20.40 10.58 -5.61
C HIS A 34 19.45 9.39 -5.78
N CYS A 35 18.84 8.93 -4.69
CA CYS A 35 17.89 7.82 -4.73
C CYS A 35 16.44 8.32 -4.77
N VAL A 36 15.67 7.79 -5.71
CA VAL A 36 14.21 7.93 -5.77
C VAL A 36 13.61 6.55 -5.56
N PHE A 37 12.77 6.40 -4.54
CA PHE A 37 11.94 5.20 -4.36
C PHE A 37 10.48 5.53 -4.73
N LEU A 38 9.76 4.52 -5.19
CA LEU A 38 8.37 4.68 -5.62
C LEU A 38 7.43 4.21 -4.53
N GLU A 39 6.59 5.11 -4.03
CA GLU A 39 5.47 4.80 -3.14
C GLU A 39 4.33 4.22 -3.99
N THR A 40 4.25 2.90 -4.05
CA THR A 40 3.37 2.22 -5.02
C THR A 40 1.90 2.20 -4.61
N ALA A 41 1.57 2.47 -3.35
CA ALA A 41 0.21 2.49 -2.85
C ALA A 41 -0.02 3.60 -1.82
N HIS A 42 -1.27 4.02 -1.69
CA HIS A 42 -1.66 4.88 -0.57
C HIS A 42 -1.70 4.05 0.74
N PRO A 43 -1.25 4.57 1.89
CA PRO A 43 -1.25 3.86 3.19
C PRO A 43 -2.61 3.29 3.60
N THR A 44 -3.71 3.93 3.17
CA THR A 44 -5.08 3.46 3.41
C THR A 44 -5.36 2.04 2.92
N LYS A 45 -4.58 1.53 1.95
CA LYS A 45 -4.71 0.14 1.49
C LYS A 45 -4.23 -0.88 2.53
N PHE A 46 -3.50 -0.45 3.56
CA PHE A 46 -2.84 -1.30 4.56
C PHE A 46 -2.94 -0.72 5.98
N LEU A 47 -4.09 -0.12 6.33
CA LEU A 47 -4.29 0.59 7.61
C LEU A 47 -3.93 -0.26 8.84
N ASP A 48 -4.32 -1.53 8.84
CA ASP A 48 -4.04 -2.47 9.92
C ASP A 48 -2.55 -2.61 10.22
N VAL A 49 -1.72 -2.67 9.18
CA VAL A 49 -0.26 -2.73 9.30
C VAL A 49 0.30 -1.36 9.67
N VAL A 50 -0.13 -0.30 8.98
CA VAL A 50 0.38 1.06 9.15
C VAL A 50 0.14 1.55 10.57
N GLU A 51 -1.11 1.55 11.04
CA GLU A 51 -1.50 2.06 12.37
C GLU A 51 -0.85 1.23 13.50
N LYS A 52 -0.67 -0.08 13.29
CA LYS A 52 0.04 -0.95 14.25
C LYS A 52 1.50 -0.55 14.40
N VAL A 53 2.16 -0.08 13.34
CA VAL A 53 3.58 0.26 13.35
C VAL A 53 3.82 1.69 13.85
N ILE A 54 3.09 2.67 13.34
CA ILE A 54 3.29 4.09 13.71
C ILE A 54 2.52 4.51 14.97
N LYS A 55 1.59 3.69 15.46
CA LYS A 55 0.75 3.94 16.64
C LYS A 55 -0.17 5.17 16.53
N GLU A 56 -0.51 5.56 15.30
CA GLU A 56 -1.43 6.65 15.00
C GLU A 56 -2.52 6.19 14.03
N LYS A 57 -3.76 6.64 14.28
CA LYS A 57 -4.87 6.41 13.36
C LYS A 57 -4.71 7.26 12.10
N GLN A 58 -4.98 6.68 10.94
CA GLN A 58 -4.91 7.39 9.67
C GLN A 58 -6.32 7.70 9.16
N PRO A 59 -6.59 8.96 8.74
CA PRO A 59 -7.89 9.29 8.18
C PRO A 59 -8.09 8.56 6.85
N LEU A 60 -9.33 8.12 6.63
CA LEU A 60 -9.75 7.59 5.34
C LEU A 60 -10.00 8.77 4.38
N PRO A 61 -9.46 8.74 3.14
CA PRO A 61 -9.83 9.71 2.11
C PRO A 61 -11.34 9.67 1.82
N GLU A 62 -11.94 10.83 1.53
CA GLU A 62 -13.39 10.95 1.26
C GLU A 62 -13.87 9.98 0.17
N GLN A 63 -13.06 9.76 -0.87
CA GLN A 63 -13.39 8.84 -1.96
C GLN A 63 -13.55 7.40 -1.46
N ILE A 64 -12.70 6.97 -0.50
CA ILE A 64 -12.78 5.63 0.09
C ILE A 64 -14.00 5.53 1.01
N GLN A 65 -14.24 6.55 1.85
CA GLN A 65 -15.42 6.60 2.71
C GLN A 65 -16.72 6.46 1.91
N SER A 66 -16.79 7.05 0.71
CA SER A 66 -17.97 7.01 -0.16
C SER A 66 -18.34 5.63 -0.70
N VAL A 67 -17.42 4.66 -0.65
CA VAL A 67 -17.62 3.29 -1.17
C VAL A 67 -17.60 2.19 -0.12
N MET A 68 -17.14 2.45 1.11
CA MET A 68 -16.97 1.42 2.15
C MET A 68 -18.27 0.73 2.59
N GLY A 69 -19.41 1.45 2.55
CA GLY A 69 -20.71 0.92 2.95
C GLY A 69 -21.50 0.25 1.81
N ARG A 70 -20.94 0.17 0.61
CA ARG A 70 -21.66 -0.43 -0.54
C ARG A 70 -21.71 -1.95 -0.40
N GLU A 71 -22.83 -2.51 -0.84
CA GLU A 71 -22.96 -3.96 -0.93
C GLU A 71 -21.93 -4.51 -1.94
N LYS A 72 -21.16 -5.50 -1.50
CA LYS A 72 -20.19 -6.18 -2.35
C LYS A 72 -20.94 -7.08 -3.32
N VAL A 73 -20.91 -6.73 -4.60
CA VAL A 73 -21.37 -7.60 -5.69
C VAL A 73 -20.17 -8.31 -6.28
N ALA A 74 -20.07 -9.62 -6.07
CA ALA A 74 -19.00 -10.46 -6.62
C ALA A 74 -19.55 -11.85 -6.94
N VAL A 75 -19.16 -12.41 -8.09
CA VAL A 75 -19.47 -13.80 -8.47
C VAL A 75 -18.23 -14.64 -8.20
N SER A 76 -18.40 -15.73 -7.44
CA SER A 76 -17.31 -16.67 -7.16
C SER A 76 -17.17 -17.66 -8.33
N ILE A 77 -15.95 -17.83 -8.82
CA ILE A 77 -15.62 -18.67 -9.99
C ILE A 77 -14.45 -19.57 -9.60
N ALA A 78 -14.62 -20.89 -9.72
CA ALA A 78 -13.65 -21.87 -9.22
C ALA A 78 -12.77 -22.46 -10.33
N THR A 79 -13.28 -22.55 -11.56
CA THR A 79 -12.56 -23.17 -12.68
C THR A 79 -12.49 -22.26 -13.90
N TYR A 80 -11.58 -22.61 -14.82
CA TYR A 80 -11.49 -21.93 -16.11
C TYR A 80 -12.77 -22.07 -16.94
N ASN A 81 -13.44 -23.23 -16.90
CA ASN A 81 -14.69 -23.44 -17.64
C ASN A 81 -15.82 -22.56 -17.08
N ASP A 82 -15.95 -22.47 -15.76
CA ASP A 82 -16.91 -21.56 -15.11
C ASP A 82 -16.65 -20.10 -15.52
N LEU A 83 -15.38 -19.68 -15.58
CA LEU A 83 -14.99 -18.35 -16.02
C LEU A 83 -15.37 -18.10 -17.48
N LYS A 84 -15.06 -19.07 -18.35
CA LYS A 84 -15.34 -19.00 -19.78
C LYS A 84 -16.83 -18.89 -20.04
N ASP A 85 -17.62 -19.72 -19.37
CA ASP A 85 -19.08 -19.75 -19.52
C ASP A 85 -19.70 -18.44 -19.01
N PHE A 86 -19.21 -17.87 -17.91
CA PHE A 86 -19.66 -16.58 -17.39
C PHE A 86 -19.35 -15.40 -18.32
N LEU A 87 -18.20 -15.41 -19.00
CA LEU A 87 -17.78 -14.31 -19.89
C LEU A 87 -18.38 -14.38 -21.29
N LEU A 88 -18.79 -15.57 -21.75
CA LEU A 88 -19.28 -15.82 -23.12
C LEU A 88 -20.80 -16.07 -23.20
N SER A 89 -21.52 -16.01 -22.07
CA SER A 89 -22.98 -16.01 -22.00
C SER A 89 -23.57 -14.65 -22.37
#